data_AF-A0AA40NE36-F1
#
_entry.id   AF-A0AA40NE36-F1
#
_cell.length_a   1.000
_cell.length_b   1.000
_cell.length_c   1.000
_cell.angle_alpha   90.00
_cell.angle_beta   90.00
_cell.angle_gamma   90.00
#
_symmetry.space_group_name_H-M   'P 1'
#
loop_
_entity.id
_entity.type
_entity.pdbx_description
1 polymer ?
#
loop_
_entity_poly.entity_id
_entity_poly.type
_entity_poly.pdbx_seq_one_letter_code
_entity_poly.pdbx_strand_id
1 'polypeptide(L)'
;NKAGLKSAKELDGATVCIQAGTDTELNVADYFKANNMKYTPVTFDRSDESAKALESGRCDTLASDQSQLYALRIKLSNPAEWIVLPEVISKEPLGPVVRRGDDEWFSIVRWTLFAMLNAEEMGVNSKNVDEKAANPATPDMAHLLGKEGDYGKDLKLDNKWAYNIIKQVGNYSEIFERNVGSESPLKIKRGQNNLWNNGGIQ
;
A
#
# COMPACT_ATOMS: atom_id res chain seq x y z
N ASN A 1 -9.22 20.99 -8.80
CA ASN A 1 -9.93 21.59 -9.96
C ASN A 1 -10.01 23.12 -9.98
N LYS A 2 -10.21 23.82 -8.84
CA LYS A 2 -10.35 25.29 -8.83
C LYS A 2 -9.12 26.06 -9.34
N ALA A 3 -7.91 25.56 -9.09
CA ALA A 3 -6.65 26.15 -9.58
C ALA A 3 -6.27 25.73 -11.03
N GLY A 4 -7.01 24.79 -11.64
CA GLY A 4 -6.69 24.31 -13.00
C GLY A 4 -5.40 23.51 -13.17
N LEU A 5 -4.60 23.33 -12.11
CA LEU A 5 -3.33 22.60 -12.12
C LEU A 5 -3.50 21.16 -12.63
N LYS A 6 -2.61 20.74 -13.54
CA LYS A 6 -2.60 19.38 -14.11
C LYS A 6 -1.34 18.60 -13.80
N SER A 7 -0.27 19.28 -13.40
CA SER A 7 1.04 18.69 -13.12
C SER A 7 1.65 19.28 -11.85
N ALA A 8 2.40 18.46 -11.12
CA ALA A 8 3.24 18.91 -10.01
C ALA A 8 4.37 19.85 -10.48
N LYS A 9 4.64 19.94 -11.79
CA LYS A 9 5.59 20.90 -12.38
C LYS A 9 5.04 22.33 -12.46
N GLU A 10 3.74 22.51 -12.21
CA GLU A 10 3.07 23.81 -12.19
C GLU A 10 3.02 24.40 -10.77
N LEU A 11 3.72 23.80 -9.80
CA LEU A 11 3.67 24.17 -8.38
C LEU A 11 4.74 25.20 -7.98
N ASP A 12 5.43 25.85 -8.91
CA ASP A 12 6.42 26.88 -8.56
C ASP A 12 5.81 28.01 -7.73
N GLY A 13 6.42 28.27 -6.57
CA GLY A 13 5.95 29.24 -5.57
C GLY A 13 4.85 28.74 -4.64
N ALA A 14 4.38 27.50 -4.77
CA ALA A 14 3.27 26.96 -3.99
C ALA A 14 3.60 26.80 -2.49
N THR A 15 2.57 26.92 -1.67
CA THR A 15 2.59 26.53 -0.26
C THR A 15 2.20 25.05 -0.15
N VAL A 16 3.10 24.23 0.40
CA VAL A 16 2.95 22.76 0.45
C VAL A 16 2.74 22.31 1.88
N CYS A 17 1.57 21.73 2.16
CA CYS A 17 1.28 21.05 3.42
C CYS A 17 2.00 19.69 3.46
N ILE A 18 2.67 19.38 4.57
CA ILE A 18 3.46 18.14 4.74
C ILE A 18 3.36 17.67 6.20
N GLN A 19 3.39 16.36 6.43
CA GLN A 19 3.56 15.83 7.79
C GLN A 19 5.06 15.84 8.18
N ALA A 20 5.39 16.42 9.32
CA ALA A 20 6.76 16.51 9.83
C ALA A 20 7.35 15.14 10.13
N GLY A 21 8.67 15.01 9.98
CA GLY A 21 9.40 13.79 10.35
C GLY A 21 9.16 12.60 9.41
N THR A 22 8.78 12.88 8.17
CA THR A 22 8.56 11.89 7.12
C THR A 22 9.62 12.03 6.02
N ASP A 23 9.85 10.95 5.27
CA ASP A 23 10.59 10.97 4.00
C ASP A 23 10.00 11.98 2.99
N THR A 24 8.67 12.14 2.99
CA THR A 24 7.95 13.09 2.14
C THR A 24 8.51 14.51 2.27
N GLU A 25 8.88 14.95 3.48
CA GLU A 25 9.47 16.27 3.70
C GLU A 25 10.78 16.47 2.93
N LEU A 26 11.66 15.46 2.95
CA LEU A 26 12.93 15.47 2.24
C LEU A 26 12.73 15.36 0.72
N ASN A 27 11.84 14.45 0.30
CA ASN A 27 11.56 14.18 -1.11
C ASN A 27 10.91 15.37 -1.83
N VAL A 28 10.03 16.13 -1.15
CA VAL A 28 9.49 17.38 -1.68
C VAL A 28 10.59 18.42 -1.86
N ALA A 29 11.47 18.59 -0.87
CA ALA A 29 12.57 19.54 -0.97
C ALA A 29 13.48 19.23 -2.18
N ASP A 30 13.83 17.96 -2.35
CA ASP A 30 14.65 17.49 -3.48
C ASP A 30 13.93 17.66 -4.83
N TYR A 31 12.64 17.36 -4.91
CA TYR A 31 11.86 17.54 -6.14
C TYR A 31 11.80 19.00 -6.58
N PHE A 32 11.48 19.92 -5.67
CA PHE A 32 11.43 21.36 -5.99
C PHE A 32 12.79 21.89 -6.42
N LYS A 33 13.85 21.51 -5.69
CA LYS A 33 15.23 21.88 -6.03
C LYS A 33 15.65 21.35 -7.40
N ALA A 34 15.40 20.06 -7.69
CA ALA A 34 15.78 19.43 -8.95
C ALA A 34 15.06 20.03 -10.17
N ASN A 35 13.88 20.62 -9.96
CA ASN A 35 13.09 21.27 -11.00
C ASN A 35 13.24 22.80 -11.04
N ASN A 36 14.20 23.38 -10.28
CA ASN A 36 14.38 24.83 -10.14
C ASN A 36 13.11 25.59 -9.71
N MET A 37 12.27 24.94 -8.90
CA MET A 37 11.06 25.53 -8.34
C MET A 37 11.27 25.96 -6.89
N LYS A 38 10.55 26.99 -6.47
CA LYS A 38 10.44 27.44 -5.08
C LYS A 38 9.17 26.89 -4.46
N TYR A 39 9.16 26.71 -3.15
CA TYR A 39 7.96 26.40 -2.39
C TYR A 39 8.08 26.89 -0.95
N THR A 40 6.94 26.98 -0.27
CA THR A 40 6.88 27.25 1.17
C THR A 40 6.34 26.01 1.89
N PRO A 41 7.16 25.29 2.68
CA PRO A 41 6.66 24.16 3.47
C PRO A 41 5.80 24.64 4.64
N VAL A 42 4.69 23.96 4.89
CA VAL A 42 3.88 24.07 6.11
C VAL A 42 3.75 22.69 6.73
N THR A 43 4.43 22.49 7.85
CA THR A 43 4.55 21.19 8.50
C THR A 43 3.51 20.98 9.60
N PHE A 44 3.01 19.75 9.73
CA PHE A 44 2.04 19.33 10.75
C PHE A 44 2.48 18.04 11.43
N ASP A 45 2.08 17.84 12.68
CA ASP A 45 2.41 16.61 13.41
C ASP A 45 1.57 15.42 12.93
N ARG A 46 0.36 15.68 12.40
CA ARG A 46 -0.58 14.65 11.97
C ARG A 46 -1.04 14.85 10.51
N SER A 47 -1.15 13.75 9.77
CA SER A 47 -1.67 13.76 8.38
C SER A 47 -3.09 14.30 8.24
N ASP A 48 -3.96 14.09 9.23
CA ASP A 48 -5.32 14.67 9.18
C ASP A 48 -5.30 16.20 9.31
N GLU A 49 -4.29 16.79 9.94
CA GLU A 49 -4.15 18.25 10.09
C GLU A 49 -3.66 18.89 8.80
N SER A 50 -2.72 18.26 8.10
CA SER A 50 -2.24 18.74 6.80
C SER A 50 -3.34 18.73 5.74
N ALA A 51 -4.22 17.72 5.74
CA ALA A 51 -5.38 17.67 4.86
C ALA A 51 -6.42 18.78 5.18
N LYS A 52 -6.70 19.04 6.46
CA LYS A 52 -7.59 20.14 6.87
C LYS A 52 -7.01 21.51 6.54
N ALA A 53 -5.70 21.67 6.65
CA ALA A 53 -5.03 22.91 6.28
C ALA A 53 -5.14 23.18 4.77
N LEU A 54 -4.95 22.15 3.94
CA LEU A 54 -5.25 22.23 2.50
C LEU A 54 -6.72 22.64 2.26
N GLU A 55 -7.67 21.98 2.92
CA GLU A 55 -9.11 22.27 2.75
C GLU A 55 -9.50 23.70 3.15
N SER A 56 -8.87 24.24 4.19
CA SER A 56 -9.06 25.63 4.64
C SER A 56 -8.39 26.68 3.76
N GLY A 57 -7.59 26.28 2.76
CA GLY A 57 -6.84 27.18 1.89
C GLY A 57 -5.55 27.73 2.51
N ARG A 58 -5.04 27.11 3.58
CA ARG A 58 -3.72 27.47 4.15
C ARG A 58 -2.55 26.99 3.30
N CYS A 59 -2.76 25.99 2.46
CA CYS A 59 -1.79 25.45 1.52
C CYS A 59 -2.42 25.38 0.13
N ASP A 60 -1.59 25.51 -0.90
CA ASP A 60 -2.00 25.33 -2.29
C ASP A 60 -2.07 23.84 -2.67
N THR A 61 -1.24 23.02 -2.01
CA THR A 61 -1.15 21.56 -2.24
C THR A 61 -0.73 20.80 -0.98
N LEU A 62 -0.89 19.48 -1.02
CA LEU A 62 -0.50 18.53 0.04
C LEU A 62 0.37 17.45 -0.58
N ALA A 63 1.50 17.15 0.05
CA ALA A 63 2.36 16.04 -0.32
C ALA A 63 2.27 14.90 0.71
N SER A 64 2.25 13.66 0.21
CA SER A 64 2.21 12.39 0.97
C SER A 64 2.42 11.23 0.00
N ASP A 65 2.51 10.01 0.52
CA ASP A 65 2.32 8.79 -0.26
C ASP A 65 1.02 8.84 -1.07
N GLN A 66 1.06 8.37 -2.31
CA GLN A 66 -0.11 8.42 -3.20
C GLN A 66 -1.33 7.71 -2.59
N SER A 67 -1.13 6.54 -1.96
CA SER A 67 -2.18 5.80 -1.26
C SER A 67 -2.78 6.59 -0.09
N GLN A 68 -1.93 7.30 0.67
CA GLN A 68 -2.38 8.16 1.76
C GLN A 68 -3.12 9.39 1.25
N LEU A 69 -2.72 9.97 0.11
CA LEU A 69 -3.48 11.06 -0.51
C LEU A 69 -4.92 10.63 -0.88
N TYR A 70 -5.12 9.42 -1.39
CA TYR A 70 -6.46 8.88 -1.60
C TYR A 70 -7.24 8.76 -0.28
N ALA A 71 -6.60 8.32 0.80
CA ALA A 71 -7.22 8.18 2.12
C ALA A 71 -7.57 9.53 2.78
N LEU A 72 -6.71 10.54 2.62
CA LEU A 72 -6.98 11.88 3.11
C LEU A 72 -8.09 12.55 2.28
N ARG A 73 -8.07 12.37 0.96
CA ARG A 73 -9.07 12.96 0.04
C ARG A 73 -10.50 12.55 0.41
N ILE A 74 -10.76 11.29 0.76
CA ILE A 74 -12.11 10.82 1.09
C ILE A 74 -12.62 11.35 2.43
N LYS A 75 -11.74 11.93 3.28
CA LYS A 75 -12.11 12.55 4.55
C LYS A 75 -12.45 14.04 4.41
N LEU A 76 -12.15 14.65 3.27
CA LEU A 76 -12.47 16.06 3.00
C LEU A 76 -13.97 16.22 2.76
N SER A 77 -14.48 17.43 2.99
CA SER A 77 -15.91 17.76 2.91
C SER A 77 -16.48 17.51 1.51
N ASN A 78 -15.69 17.79 0.47
CA ASN A 78 -16.05 17.57 -0.93
C ASN A 78 -14.93 16.83 -1.69
N PRO A 79 -14.78 15.49 -1.54
CA PRO A 79 -13.66 14.73 -2.10
C PRO A 79 -13.48 14.89 -3.62
N ALA A 80 -14.57 15.10 -4.36
CA ALA A 80 -14.58 15.26 -5.81
C ALA A 80 -13.94 16.55 -6.33
N GLU A 81 -13.75 17.57 -5.48
CA GLU A 81 -13.06 18.82 -5.87
C GLU A 81 -11.53 18.67 -5.92
N TRP A 82 -11.01 17.62 -5.29
CA TRP A 82 -9.60 17.37 -5.07
C TRP A 82 -9.06 16.29 -6.03
N ILE A 83 -7.90 16.57 -6.60
CA ILE A 83 -7.21 15.65 -7.51
C ILE A 83 -5.86 15.28 -6.90
N VAL A 84 -5.42 14.06 -7.18
CA VAL A 84 -4.04 13.65 -6.96
C VAL A 84 -3.32 13.89 -8.29
N LEU A 85 -2.26 14.69 -8.27
CA LEU A 85 -1.46 15.00 -9.46
C LEU A 85 -0.72 13.74 -9.96
N PRO A 86 -0.43 13.64 -11.27
CA PRO A 86 0.08 12.40 -11.86
C PRO A 86 1.54 12.08 -11.52
N GLU A 87 2.35 13.08 -11.17
CA GLU A 87 3.76 12.87 -10.85
C GLU A 87 3.94 12.10 -9.54
N VAL A 88 4.72 11.02 -9.61
CA VAL A 88 5.25 10.29 -8.46
C VAL A 88 6.72 10.69 -8.32
N ILE A 89 7.06 11.36 -7.22
CA ILE A 89 8.38 12.01 -7.06
C ILE A 89 9.40 11.17 -6.27
N SER A 90 8.94 10.09 -5.63
CA SER A 90 9.77 9.21 -4.80
C SER A 90 9.34 7.74 -4.91
N LYS A 91 10.15 6.84 -4.35
CA LYS A 91 9.85 5.40 -4.26
C LYS A 91 9.59 5.05 -2.79
N GLU A 92 8.35 4.71 -2.46
CA GLU A 92 7.90 4.45 -1.09
C GLU A 92 7.36 3.01 -0.94
N PRO A 93 8.24 1.98 -0.92
CA PRO A 93 7.82 0.59 -0.82
C PRO A 93 7.38 0.26 0.60
N LEU A 94 6.08 0.43 0.88
CA LEU A 94 5.48 0.07 2.16
C LEU A 94 5.49 -1.45 2.35
N GLY A 95 6.11 -1.91 3.43
CA GLY A 95 6.16 -3.32 3.79
C GLY A 95 6.15 -3.52 5.30
N PRO A 96 5.95 -4.77 5.77
CA PRO A 96 6.05 -5.07 7.19
C PRO A 96 7.45 -4.75 7.72
N VAL A 97 7.51 -4.06 8.86
CA VAL A 97 8.76 -3.73 9.55
C VAL A 97 8.77 -4.41 10.91
N VAL A 98 9.90 -5.03 11.25
CA VAL A 98 10.12 -5.70 12.54
C VAL A 98 11.42 -5.22 13.18
N ARG A 99 11.60 -5.50 14.47
CA ARG A 99 12.87 -5.20 15.17
C ARG A 99 13.99 -6.12 14.65
N ARG A 100 15.22 -5.61 14.65
CA ARG A 100 16.42 -6.40 14.34
C ARG A 100 16.73 -7.39 15.47
N GLY A 101 17.38 -8.50 15.13
CA GLY A 101 17.84 -9.52 16.09
C GLY A 101 16.81 -10.59 16.43
N ASP A 102 15.68 -10.62 15.72
CA ASP A 102 14.64 -11.65 15.84
C ASP A 102 14.32 -12.24 14.46
N ASP A 103 15.19 -13.14 14.01
CA ASP A 103 15.14 -13.72 12.66
C ASP A 103 13.96 -14.68 12.49
N GLU A 104 13.50 -15.29 13.58
CA GLU A 104 12.31 -16.14 13.59
C GLU A 104 11.05 -15.31 13.33
N TRP A 105 10.88 -14.21 14.06
CA TRP A 105 9.76 -13.30 13.83
C TRP A 105 9.81 -12.65 12.44
N PHE A 106 11.00 -12.24 12.00
CA PHE A 106 11.19 -11.74 10.64
C PHE A 106 10.74 -12.75 9.58
N SER A 107 11.12 -14.02 9.75
CA SER A 107 10.75 -15.10 8.83
C SER A 107 9.23 -15.32 8.79
N ILE A 108 8.57 -15.35 9.94
CA ILE A 108 7.10 -15.52 10.02
C ILE A 108 6.38 -14.37 9.31
N VAL A 109 6.75 -13.13 9.58
CA VAL A 109 6.12 -11.94 8.97
C VAL A 109 6.35 -11.93 7.45
N ARG A 110 7.58 -12.19 7.01
CA ARG A 110 7.94 -12.28 5.59
C ARG A 110 7.12 -13.34 4.86
N TRP A 111 7.07 -14.55 5.40
CA TRP A 111 6.37 -15.67 4.75
C TRP A 111 4.85 -15.55 4.80
N THR A 112 4.29 -14.83 5.77
CA THR A 112 2.87 -14.47 5.79
C THR A 112 2.47 -13.69 4.54
N LEU A 113 3.26 -12.67 4.16
CA LEU A 113 3.02 -11.91 2.94
C LEU A 113 3.14 -12.79 1.69
N PHE A 114 4.22 -13.56 1.56
CA PHE A 114 4.43 -14.42 0.40
C PHE A 114 3.40 -15.53 0.27
N ALA A 115 2.86 -16.07 1.37
CA ALA A 115 1.77 -17.02 1.33
C ALA A 115 0.50 -16.41 0.71
N MET A 116 0.17 -15.16 1.06
CA MET A 116 -0.98 -14.46 0.49
C MET A 116 -0.81 -14.16 -1.00
N LEU A 117 0.41 -13.85 -1.44
CA LEU A 117 0.75 -13.63 -2.85
C LEU A 117 0.65 -14.93 -3.65
N ASN A 118 1.25 -16.01 -3.16
CA ASN A 118 1.19 -17.32 -3.81
C ASN A 118 -0.24 -17.87 -3.85
N ALA A 119 -1.03 -17.65 -2.80
CA ALA A 119 -2.44 -18.02 -2.81
C ALA A 119 -3.23 -17.28 -3.90
N GLU A 120 -2.99 -15.97 -4.08
CA GLU A 120 -3.60 -15.21 -5.18
C GLU A 120 -3.19 -15.78 -6.55
N GLU A 121 -1.89 -16.01 -6.75
CA GLU A 121 -1.35 -16.55 -8.00
C GLU A 121 -1.93 -17.94 -8.33
N MET A 122 -2.13 -18.79 -7.32
CA MET A 122 -2.71 -20.12 -7.46
C MET A 122 -4.25 -20.14 -7.51
N GLY A 123 -4.91 -18.99 -7.42
CA GLY A 123 -6.38 -18.88 -7.38
C GLY A 123 -7.02 -19.45 -6.11
N VAL A 124 -6.27 -19.53 -5.01
CA VAL A 124 -6.75 -19.91 -3.68
C VAL A 124 -7.20 -18.64 -2.95
N ASN A 125 -8.42 -18.66 -2.40
CA ASN A 125 -9.02 -17.53 -1.69
C ASN A 125 -9.80 -18.01 -0.45
N SER A 126 -10.26 -17.08 0.38
CA SER A 126 -10.98 -17.38 1.63
C SER A 126 -12.21 -18.27 1.44
N LYS A 127 -12.84 -18.25 0.25
CA LYS A 127 -14.07 -18.98 -0.07
C LYS A 127 -13.81 -20.40 -0.55
N ASN A 128 -12.68 -20.67 -1.21
CA ASN A 128 -12.37 -21.97 -1.81
C ASN A 128 -11.23 -22.73 -1.12
N VAL A 129 -10.55 -22.13 -0.13
CA VAL A 129 -9.37 -22.72 0.51
C VAL A 129 -9.63 -24.11 1.11
N ASP A 130 -10.82 -24.37 1.66
CA ASP A 130 -11.19 -25.69 2.21
C ASP A 130 -11.23 -26.76 1.11
N GLU A 131 -11.86 -26.43 -0.02
CA GLU A 131 -11.98 -27.30 -1.20
C GLU A 131 -10.59 -27.56 -1.81
N LYS A 132 -9.81 -26.49 -2.02
CA LYS A 132 -8.46 -26.57 -2.57
C LYS A 132 -7.50 -27.35 -1.66
N ALA A 133 -7.68 -27.25 -0.34
CA ALA A 133 -6.90 -28.02 0.62
C ALA A 133 -7.33 -29.49 0.68
N ALA A 134 -8.60 -29.81 0.40
CA ALA A 134 -9.04 -31.20 0.32
C ALA A 134 -8.52 -31.89 -0.95
N ASN A 135 -8.49 -31.17 -2.07
CA ASN A 135 -8.04 -31.68 -3.37
C ASN A 135 -7.10 -30.68 -4.07
N PRO A 136 -5.82 -30.59 -3.67
CA PRO A 136 -4.88 -29.68 -4.30
C PRO A 136 -4.65 -30.03 -5.78
N ALA A 137 -4.70 -29.02 -6.66
CA ALA A 137 -4.53 -29.23 -8.10
C ALA A 137 -3.06 -29.39 -8.53
N THR A 138 -2.11 -28.93 -7.72
CA THR A 138 -0.67 -28.99 -7.99
C THR A 138 0.12 -29.31 -6.71
N PRO A 139 1.36 -29.84 -6.83
CA PRO A 139 2.24 -30.03 -5.68
C PRO A 139 2.50 -28.73 -4.90
N ASP A 140 2.72 -27.61 -5.60
CA ASP A 140 2.95 -26.31 -4.95
C ASP A 140 1.74 -25.85 -4.11
N MET A 141 0.52 -26.11 -4.60
CA MET A 141 -0.70 -25.86 -3.83
C MET A 141 -0.80 -26.80 -2.61
N ALA A 142 -0.41 -28.07 -2.76
CA ALA A 142 -0.38 -29.02 -1.66
C ALA A 142 0.62 -28.59 -0.57
N HIS A 143 1.79 -28.10 -0.97
CA HIS A 143 2.81 -27.54 -0.06
C HIS A 143 2.28 -26.30 0.66
N LEU A 144 1.74 -25.32 -0.08
CA LEU A 144 1.19 -24.08 0.48
C LEU A 144 0.05 -24.36 1.49
N LEU A 145 -0.82 -25.32 1.21
CA LEU A 145 -1.98 -25.64 2.04
C LEU A 145 -1.69 -26.67 3.14
N GLY A 146 -0.42 -27.03 3.34
CA GLY A 146 0.01 -27.93 4.42
C GLY A 146 -0.44 -29.37 4.25
N LYS A 147 -0.60 -29.83 3.01
CA LYS A 147 -1.05 -31.19 2.65
C LYS A 147 0.10 -32.12 2.29
N GLU A 148 1.20 -31.55 1.84
CA GLU A 148 2.44 -32.25 1.56
C GLU A 148 3.62 -31.45 2.13
N GLY A 149 4.65 -32.15 2.61
CA GLY A 149 5.76 -31.54 3.34
C GLY A 149 5.39 -31.12 4.77
N ASP A 150 6.37 -30.55 5.48
CA ASP A 150 6.28 -30.16 6.89
C ASP A 150 6.88 -28.76 7.13
N TYR A 151 6.61 -27.85 6.19
CA TYR A 151 7.21 -26.50 6.14
C TYR A 151 6.79 -25.59 7.31
N GLY A 152 5.70 -25.93 8.02
CA GLY A 152 5.33 -25.23 9.25
C GLY A 152 6.43 -25.29 10.32
N LYS A 153 7.15 -26.43 10.42
CA LYS A 153 8.19 -26.61 11.44
C LYS A 153 9.38 -25.68 11.27
N ASP A 154 9.74 -25.35 10.03
CA ASP A 154 10.81 -24.38 9.74
C ASP A 154 10.47 -22.98 10.24
N LEU A 155 9.16 -22.68 10.37
CA LEU A 155 8.64 -21.45 10.96
C LEU A 155 8.22 -21.61 12.44
N LYS A 156 8.39 -22.81 13.01
CA LYS A 156 7.86 -23.19 14.34
C LYS A 156 6.34 -22.97 14.48
N LEU A 157 5.61 -23.15 13.38
CA LEU A 157 4.15 -23.07 13.31
C LEU A 157 3.56 -24.44 12.96
N ASP A 158 2.22 -24.55 13.09
CA ASP A 158 1.48 -25.69 12.53
C ASP A 158 1.60 -25.71 10.99
N ASN A 159 1.56 -26.89 10.38
CA ASN A 159 1.71 -27.03 8.93
C ASN A 159 0.59 -26.34 8.14
N LYS A 160 -0.56 -26.05 8.76
CA LYS A 160 -1.67 -25.29 8.16
C LYS A 160 -1.52 -23.78 8.30
N TRP A 161 -0.35 -23.23 8.66
CA TRP A 161 -0.18 -21.79 8.91
C TRP A 161 -0.66 -20.92 7.74
N ALA A 162 -0.28 -21.25 6.50
CA ALA A 162 -0.68 -20.50 5.30
C ALA A 162 -2.17 -20.70 5.00
N TYR A 163 -2.70 -21.93 5.08
CA TYR A 163 -4.14 -22.21 5.01
C TYR A 163 -4.93 -21.33 5.99
N ASN A 164 -4.48 -21.21 7.24
CA ASN A 164 -5.15 -20.45 8.28
C ASN A 164 -5.14 -18.93 7.98
N ILE A 165 -4.09 -18.40 7.37
CA ILE A 165 -4.03 -17.02 6.90
C ILE A 165 -5.11 -16.80 5.82
N ILE A 166 -5.09 -17.61 4.76
CA ILE A 166 -6.04 -17.46 3.65
C ILE A 166 -7.48 -17.65 4.13
N LYS A 167 -7.74 -18.58 5.05
CA LYS A 167 -9.07 -18.80 5.61
C LYS A 167 -9.59 -17.60 6.39
N GLN A 168 -8.73 -16.92 7.15
CA GLN A 168 -9.14 -15.84 8.04
C GLN A 168 -9.19 -14.48 7.35
N VAL A 169 -8.21 -14.17 6.51
CA VAL A 169 -8.06 -12.84 5.92
C VAL A 169 -8.08 -12.83 4.40
N GLY A 170 -8.04 -14.00 3.75
CA GLY A 170 -7.98 -14.10 2.30
C GLY A 170 -6.56 -13.97 1.74
N ASN A 171 -6.46 -14.07 0.42
CA ASN A 171 -5.23 -13.84 -0.32
C ASN A 171 -4.94 -12.33 -0.49
N TYR A 172 -3.82 -11.99 -1.16
CA TYR A 172 -3.39 -10.60 -1.29
C TYR A 172 -4.42 -9.73 -2.04
N SER A 173 -5.00 -10.22 -3.14
CA SER A 173 -6.08 -9.53 -3.85
C SER A 173 -7.31 -9.27 -2.98
N GLU A 174 -7.75 -10.25 -2.18
CA GLU A 174 -8.93 -10.07 -1.31
C GLU A 174 -8.71 -8.96 -0.27
N ILE A 175 -7.50 -8.87 0.28
CA ILE A 175 -7.14 -7.79 1.22
C ILE A 175 -7.03 -6.45 0.47
N PHE A 176 -6.41 -6.44 -0.71
CA PHE A 176 -6.26 -5.23 -1.50
C PHE A 176 -7.61 -4.67 -1.90
N GLU A 177 -8.45 -5.46 -2.56
CA GLU A 177 -9.71 -5.01 -3.15
C GLU A 177 -10.68 -4.46 -2.11
N ARG A 178 -10.85 -5.16 -0.97
CA ARG A 178 -11.78 -4.73 0.08
C ARG A 178 -11.35 -3.48 0.83
N ASN A 179 -10.04 -3.26 0.98
CA ASN A 179 -9.53 -2.16 1.81
C ASN A 179 -9.17 -0.92 1.00
N VAL A 180 -8.53 -1.10 -0.15
CA VAL A 180 -7.98 0.00 -0.96
C VAL A 180 -8.37 -0.04 -2.42
N GLY A 181 -8.77 -1.21 -2.92
CA GLY A 181 -9.08 -1.42 -4.32
C GLY A 181 -10.50 -1.04 -4.71
N SER A 182 -11.02 -1.74 -5.72
CA SER A 182 -12.28 -1.45 -6.37
C SER A 182 -13.51 -1.63 -5.47
N GLU A 183 -13.41 -2.43 -4.41
CA GLU A 183 -14.48 -2.63 -3.43
C GLU A 183 -14.45 -1.59 -2.30
N SER A 184 -13.38 -0.80 -2.18
CA SER A 184 -13.24 0.25 -1.17
C SER A 184 -13.70 1.63 -1.65
N PRO A 185 -13.92 2.63 -0.78
CA PRO A 185 -14.11 4.03 -1.20
C PRO A 185 -12.90 4.66 -1.88
N LEU A 186 -11.69 4.07 -1.72
CA LEU A 186 -10.44 4.63 -2.25
C LEU A 186 -10.29 4.41 -3.76
N LYS A 187 -10.79 3.27 -4.26
CA LYS A 187 -10.76 2.90 -5.69
C LYS A 187 -9.34 2.93 -6.29
N ILE A 188 -8.33 2.55 -5.50
CA ILE A 188 -6.94 2.48 -5.95
C ILE A 188 -6.80 1.30 -6.90
N LYS A 189 -6.19 1.52 -8.07
CA LYS A 189 -5.87 0.42 -8.99
C LYS A 189 -4.63 -0.33 -8.50
N ARG A 190 -4.55 -1.64 -8.75
CA ARG A 190 -3.39 -2.47 -8.36
C ARG A 190 -2.06 -1.85 -8.78
N GLY A 191 -1.90 -1.45 -10.04
CA GLY A 191 -0.67 -0.82 -10.53
C GLY A 191 0.55 -1.69 -10.23
N GLN A 192 1.56 -1.11 -9.59
CA GLN A 192 2.76 -1.85 -9.14
C GLN A 192 2.43 -2.97 -8.14
N ASN A 193 1.33 -2.86 -7.37
CA ASN A 193 0.89 -3.91 -6.45
C ASN A 193 0.22 -5.10 -7.15
N ASN A 194 0.19 -5.16 -8.48
CA ASN A 194 -0.26 -6.36 -9.19
C ASN A 194 0.76 -7.49 -9.06
N LEU A 195 0.33 -8.73 -9.27
CA LEU A 195 1.25 -9.87 -9.35
C LEU A 195 2.29 -9.65 -10.46
N TRP A 196 3.48 -10.21 -10.27
CA TRP A 196 4.61 -10.14 -11.19
C TRP A 196 4.24 -10.64 -12.59
N ASN A 197 3.43 -11.71 -12.67
CA ASN A 197 2.94 -12.29 -13.92
C ASN A 197 1.80 -11.48 -14.57
N ASN A 198 1.32 -10.44 -13.89
CA ASN A 198 0.27 -9.51 -14.34
C ASN A 198 0.78 -8.06 -14.44
N GLY A 199 2.08 -7.88 -14.65
CA GLY A 199 2.70 -6.58 -14.92
C GLY A 199 2.94 -5.69 -13.69
N GLY A 200 2.83 -6.24 -12.48
CA GLY A 200 3.25 -5.58 -11.25
C GLY A 200 4.59 -6.10 -10.73
N ILE A 201 4.87 -5.86 -9.45
CA ILE A 201 6.12 -6.24 -8.78
C ILE A 201 5.90 -7.08 -7.51
N GLN A 202 4.66 -7.50 -7.26
CA GLN A 202 4.33 -8.39 -6.13
C GLN A 202 4.48 -9.86 -6.51
#